data_AF-F5NS11-F1
#
_entry.id   AF-F5NS11-F1
#
_cell.length_a   1.000
_cell.length_b   1.000
_cell.length_c   1.000
_cell.angle_alpha   90.00
_cell.angle_beta   90.00
_cell.angle_gamma   90.00
#
_symmetry.space_group_name_H-M   'P 1'
#
loop_
_entity.id
_entity.type
_entity.pdbx_description
1 polymer ?
#
loop_
_entity_poly.entity_id
_entity_poly.type
_entity_poly.pdbx_seq_one_letter_code
_entity_poly.pdbx_strand_id
1 'polypeptide(L)'
;MDSARALIARGWGVSLVSRCLRVSRAQLHVILRRTDDWMDGRRSRHTDDTDVLLRIHHVIGELPTYGYRRVWALLRRQAELDGMPAINAKRVYRIMRQNALL
;
A
#
# COMPACT_ATOMS: atom_id res chain seq x y z
N MET A 1 -11.15 13.37 -9.68
CA MET A 1 -11.72 12.92 -10.98
C MET A 1 -13.22 12.64 -10.87
N ASP A 2 -13.76 12.50 -9.66
CA ASP A 2 -15.15 12.09 -9.44
C ASP A 2 -16.18 13.15 -9.84
N SER A 3 -15.83 14.44 -9.78
CA SER A 3 -16.71 15.53 -10.22
C SER A 3 -17.10 15.44 -11.70
N ALA A 4 -16.17 14.99 -12.57
CA ALA A 4 -16.47 14.81 -13.99
C ALA A 4 -17.47 13.67 -14.21
N ARG A 5 -17.28 12.54 -13.53
CA ARG A 5 -18.23 11.41 -13.55
C ARG A 5 -19.60 11.82 -13.01
N ALA A 6 -19.64 12.55 -11.91
CA ALA A 6 -20.88 13.03 -11.31
C ALA A 6 -21.67 13.97 -12.25
N LEU A 7 -21.00 14.89 -12.94
CA LEU A 7 -21.65 15.75 -13.93
C LEU A 7 -22.18 14.95 -15.12
N ILE A 8 -21.41 13.98 -15.62
CA ILE A 8 -21.88 13.12 -16.72
C ILE A 8 -23.09 12.28 -16.29
N ALA A 9 -23.08 11.72 -15.07
CA ALA A 9 -24.21 11.00 -14.50
C ALA A 9 -25.47 11.87 -14.33
N ARG A 10 -25.30 13.19 -14.15
CA ARG A 10 -26.39 14.18 -14.15
C ARG A 10 -26.85 14.61 -15.55
N GLY A 11 -26.39 13.94 -16.62
CA GLY A 11 -26.81 14.18 -18.00
C GLY A 11 -25.97 15.19 -18.78
N TRP A 12 -24.87 15.71 -18.22
CA TRP A 12 -24.01 16.66 -18.92
C TRP A 12 -23.15 15.97 -19.99
N GLY A 13 -23.03 16.59 -21.16
CA GLY A 13 -22.27 16.03 -22.28
C GLY A 13 -20.76 15.92 -21.98
N VAL A 14 -20.14 14.79 -22.35
CA VAL A 14 -18.71 14.51 -22.13
C VAL A 14 -17.80 15.59 -22.75
N SER A 15 -18.18 16.16 -23.90
CA SER A 15 -17.45 17.26 -24.56
C SER A 15 -17.36 18.50 -23.67
N LEU A 16 -18.50 18.87 -23.07
CA LEU A 16 -18.63 20.06 -22.25
C LEU A 16 -17.85 19.88 -20.95
N VAL A 17 -18.04 18.74 -20.28
CA VAL A 17 -17.35 18.40 -19.02
C VAL A 17 -15.83 18.35 -19.23
N SER A 18 -15.35 17.75 -20.32
CA SER A 18 -13.92 17.71 -20.66
C SER A 18 -13.32 19.11 -20.81
N ARG A 19 -14.02 20.00 -21.53
CA ARG A 19 -13.58 21.37 -21.77
C ARG A 19 -13.59 22.22 -20.49
N CYS A 20 -14.67 22.17 -19.71
CA CYS A 20 -14.84 22.96 -18.49
C CYS A 20 -13.87 22.52 -17.38
N LEU A 21 -13.65 21.22 -17.21
CA LEU A 21 -12.78 20.69 -16.14
C LEU A 21 -11.34 20.47 -16.60
N ARG A 22 -11.01 20.77 -17.87
CA ARG A 22 -9.69 20.55 -18.48
C ARG A 22 -9.18 19.10 -18.30
N VAL A 23 -10.09 18.14 -18.40
CA VAL A 23 -9.77 16.70 -18.32
C VAL A 23 -9.80 16.06 -19.70
N SER A 24 -8.93 15.10 -19.96
CA SER A 24 -8.86 14.40 -21.25
C SER A 24 -10.19 13.69 -21.58
N ARG A 25 -10.76 14.02 -22.74
CA ARG A 25 -11.98 13.39 -23.26
C ARG A 25 -11.80 11.87 -23.44
N ALA A 26 -10.66 11.44 -23.97
CA ALA A 26 -10.35 10.03 -24.17
C ALA A 26 -10.31 9.28 -22.82
N GLN A 27 -9.68 9.89 -21.81
CA GLN A 27 -9.62 9.33 -20.46
C GLN A 27 -11.01 9.22 -19.82
N LEU A 28 -11.89 10.21 -20.01
CA LEU A 28 -13.27 10.13 -19.54
C LEU A 28 -14.02 8.95 -20.18
N HIS A 29 -13.87 8.72 -21.48
CA HIS A 29 -14.48 7.56 -22.14
C HIS A 29 -13.94 6.22 -21.61
N VAL A 30 -12.64 6.11 -21.34
CA VAL A 30 -12.06 4.91 -20.70
C VAL A 30 -12.68 4.70 -19.32
N ILE A 31 -12.80 5.76 -18.52
CA ILE A 31 -13.34 5.73 -17.17
C ILE A 31 -14.84 5.38 -17.16
N LEU A 32 -15.63 5.91 -18.10
CA LEU A 32 -17.08 5.65 -18.21
C LEU A 32 -17.41 4.23 -18.70
N ARG A 33 -16.49 3.58 -19.42
CA ARG A 33 -16.66 2.19 -19.92
C ARG A 33 -16.23 1.13 -18.92
N ARG A 34 -15.67 1.52 -17.77
CA ARG A 34 -15.32 0.58 -16.69
C ARG A 34 -16.61 -0.04 -16.14
N THR A 35 -16.55 -1.33 -15.88
CA THR A 35 -17.59 -2.05 -15.15
C THR A 35 -17.63 -1.61 -13.69
N ASP A 36 -18.73 -1.90 -12.99
CA ASP A 36 -18.89 -1.52 -11.58
C ASP A 36 -17.92 -2.27 -10.65
N ASP A 37 -17.51 -3.49 -11.04
CA ASP A 37 -16.49 -4.29 -10.38
C ASP A 37 -15.06 -3.91 -10.78
N TRP A 38 -14.88 -2.90 -11.64
CA TRP A 38 -13.56 -2.48 -12.07
C TRP A 38 -12.73 -2.02 -10.88
N MET A 39 -11.59 -2.69 -10.68
CA MET A 39 -10.58 -2.30 -9.71
C MET A 39 -9.29 -1.93 -10.42
N ASP A 40 -8.60 -0.91 -9.90
CA ASP A 40 -7.27 -0.56 -10.37
C ASP A 40 -6.31 -1.72 -10.10
N GLY A 41 -5.78 -2.33 -11.16
CA GLY A 41 -4.85 -3.44 -11.07
C GLY A 41 -3.49 -3.06 -10.49
N ARG A 42 -3.20 -1.76 -10.32
CA ARG A 42 -1.99 -1.27 -9.66
C ARG A 42 -2.01 -1.66 -8.18
N ARG A 43 -1.38 -2.79 -7.89
CA ARG A 43 -1.10 -3.25 -6.54
C ARG A 43 0.39 -3.13 -6.26
N SER A 44 0.74 -2.82 -5.02
CA SER A 44 2.12 -2.97 -4.58
C SER A 44 2.50 -4.44 -4.71
N ARG A 45 3.78 -4.72 -5.02
CA ARG A 45 4.28 -6.09 -5.08
C ARG A 45 4.04 -6.74 -3.71
N HIS A 46 3.17 -7.76 -3.67
CA HIS A 46 3.01 -8.57 -2.47
C HIS A 46 4.34 -9.29 -2.25
N THR A 47 4.94 -9.05 -1.08
CA THR A 47 6.12 -9.79 -0.63
C THR A 47 5.62 -10.67 0.49
N ASP A 48 5.95 -11.96 0.45
CA ASP A 48 5.69 -12.83 1.58
C ASP A 48 6.55 -12.33 2.76
N ASP A 49 5.86 -11.77 3.75
CA ASP A 49 6.44 -11.18 4.95
C ASP A 49 6.26 -12.13 6.15
N THR A 50 5.76 -13.37 5.94
CA THR A 50 5.40 -14.34 6.99
C THR A 50 6.60 -14.68 7.88
N ASP A 51 7.74 -15.06 7.29
CA ASP A 51 8.95 -15.40 8.07
C ASP A 51 9.46 -14.22 8.90
N VAL A 52 9.39 -13.01 8.33
CA VAL A 52 9.81 -11.79 9.02
C VAL A 52 8.84 -11.47 10.17
N LEU A 53 7.54 -11.67 9.98
CA LEU A 53 6.53 -11.48 11.00
C LEU A 53 6.72 -12.46 12.16
N LEU A 54 7.00 -13.74 11.88
CA LEU A 54 7.32 -14.74 12.91
C LEU A 54 8.54 -14.33 13.73
N ARG A 55 9.62 -13.89 13.07
CA ARG A 55 10.81 -13.38 13.76
C ARG A 55 10.52 -12.13 14.59
N ILE A 56 9.67 -11.23 14.09
CA ILE A 56 9.21 -10.06 14.84
C ILE A 56 8.43 -10.47 16.09
N HIS A 57 7.51 -11.42 15.99
CA HIS A 57 6.74 -11.93 17.13
C HIS A 57 7.64 -12.55 18.20
N HIS A 58 8.67 -13.30 17.79
CA HIS A 58 9.66 -13.83 18.72
C HIS A 58 10.37 -12.71 19.49
N VAL A 59 10.82 -11.66 18.79
CA VAL A 59 11.49 -10.49 19.41
C VAL A 59 10.54 -9.66 20.29
N ILE A 60 9.30 -9.45 19.87
CA ILE A 60 8.30 -8.65 20.63
C ILE A 60 7.81 -9.42 21.86
N GLY A 61 7.65 -10.74 21.77
CA GLY A 61 7.19 -11.56 22.90
C GLY A 61 8.07 -11.40 24.14
N GLU A 62 9.37 -11.21 23.95
CA GLU A 62 10.30 -10.90 25.03
C GLU A 62 10.23 -9.44 25.51
N LEU A 63 9.82 -8.51 24.64
CA LEU A 63 10.00 -7.06 24.83
C LEU A 63 8.82 -6.24 24.22
N PRO A 64 7.61 -6.28 24.81
CA PRO A 64 6.40 -5.69 24.23
C PRO A 64 6.40 -4.16 24.15
N THR A 65 7.36 -3.49 24.80
CA THR A 65 7.51 -2.01 24.77
C THR A 65 8.41 -1.52 23.63
N TYR A 66 8.94 -2.43 22.81
CA TYR A 66 9.91 -2.07 21.79
C TYR A 66 9.23 -1.59 20.51
N GLY A 67 9.50 -0.34 20.15
CA GLY A 67 9.14 0.20 18.84
C GLY A 67 9.99 -0.39 17.72
N TYR A 68 9.53 -0.21 16.48
CA TYR A 68 10.09 -0.87 15.29
C TYR A 68 11.61 -0.67 15.09
N ARG A 69 12.19 0.46 15.52
CA ARG A 69 13.64 0.69 15.40
C ARG A 69 14.47 -0.25 16.27
N ARG A 70 13.99 -0.56 17.49
CA ARG A 70 14.67 -1.50 18.40
C ARG A 70 14.52 -2.93 17.90
N VAL A 71 13.31 -3.31 17.48
CA VAL A 71 13.04 -4.61 16.84
C VAL A 71 13.94 -4.81 15.61
N TRP A 72 14.05 -3.80 14.74
CA TRP A 72 14.94 -3.85 13.58
C TRP A 72 16.42 -4.07 13.97
N ALA A 73 16.91 -3.40 15.01
CA ALA A 73 18.29 -3.56 15.45
C ALA A 73 18.57 -5.00 15.93
N LEU A 74 17.63 -5.62 16.65
CA LEU A 74 17.73 -7.01 17.10
C LEU A 74 17.69 -7.99 15.91
N LEU A 75 16.74 -7.81 15.00
CA LEU A 75 16.64 -8.64 13.79
C LEU A 75 17.89 -8.55 12.91
N ARG A 76 18.50 -7.36 12.83
CA ARG A 76 19.74 -7.15 12.09
C ARG A 76 20.90 -7.90 12.75
N ARG A 77 21.07 -7.76 14.07
CA ARG A 77 22.11 -8.49 14.82
C ARG A 77 21.95 -10.00 14.66
N GLN A 78 20.71 -10.52 14.72
CA GLN A 78 20.45 -11.95 14.51
C GLN A 78 20.79 -12.38 13.08
N ALA A 79 20.40 -11.59 12.07
CA ALA A 79 20.75 -11.89 10.67
C ALA A 79 22.28 -11.90 10.43
N GLU A 80 23.03 -11.01 11.07
CA GLU A 80 24.49 -10.99 11.00
C GLU A 80 25.12 -12.26 11.60
N LEU A 81 24.56 -12.80 12.70
CA LEU A 81 25.00 -14.07 13.30
C LEU A 81 24.66 -15.27 12.43
N ASP A 82 23.48 -15.27 11.81
CA ASP A 82 22.98 -16.38 10.99
C ASP A 82 23.52 -16.36 9.54
N GLY A 83 24.35 -15.36 9.18
CA GLY A 83 24.84 -15.16 7.80
C GLY A 83 23.73 -14.78 6.80
N MET A 84 22.60 -14.28 7.31
CA MET A 84 21.42 -13.92 6.53
C MET A 84 21.45 -12.45 6.09
N PRO A 85 20.78 -12.08 4.98
CA PRO A 85 20.70 -10.69 4.56
C PRO A 85 19.94 -9.84 5.58
N ALA A 86 20.45 -8.64 5.84
CA ALA A 86 19.81 -7.70 6.76
C ALA A 86 18.45 -7.21 6.22
N ILE A 87 17.45 -7.21 7.09
CA ILE A 87 16.10 -6.72 6.76
C ILE A 87 16.08 -5.19 6.80
N ASN A 88 15.46 -4.55 5.79
CA ASN A 88 15.31 -3.10 5.76
C ASN A 88 14.38 -2.60 6.89
N ALA A 89 14.79 -1.57 7.62
CA ALA A 89 14.00 -0.98 8.71
C ALA A 89 12.59 -0.52 8.28
N LYS A 90 12.44 -0.02 7.05
CA LYS A 90 11.13 0.38 6.50
C LYS A 90 10.21 -0.83 6.29
N ARG A 91 10.77 -1.99 5.93
CA ARG A 91 10.02 -3.24 5.80
C ARG A 91 9.51 -3.69 7.17
N VAL A 92 10.35 -3.63 8.21
CA VAL A 92 9.94 -3.91 9.61
C VAL A 92 8.81 -2.98 10.05
N TYR A 93 8.95 -1.65 9.84
CA TYR A 93 7.90 -0.69 10.17
C TYR A 93 6.56 -1.03 9.49
N ARG A 94 6.59 -1.31 8.18
CA ARG A 94 5.38 -1.63 7.41
C ARG A 94 4.71 -2.89 7.95
N ILE A 95 5.47 -3.96 8.19
CA ILE A 95 4.95 -5.23 8.70
C ILE A 95 4.32 -5.03 10.09
N MET A 96 5.03 -4.36 11.00
CA MET A 96 4.50 -4.10 12.34
C MET A 96 3.22 -3.26 12.30
N ARG A 97 3.19 -2.22 11.46
CA ARG A 97 1.99 -1.37 11.30
C ARG A 97 0.80 -2.14 10.71
N GLN A 98 1.04 -3.01 9.73
CA GLN A 98 -0.01 -3.80 9.08
C GLN A 98 -0.59 -4.90 9.99
N ASN A 99 0.18 -5.34 11.00
CA ASN A 99 -0.21 -6.39 11.94
C ASN A 99 -0.54 -5.85 13.35
N ALA A 100 -0.81 -4.54 13.48
CA ALA A 100 -1.17 -3.89 14.76
C ALA A 100 -0.15 -4.11 15.91
N LEU A 101 1.14 -4.10 15.58
CA LEU A 101 2.26 -4.24 16.53
C LEU A 101 2.90 -2.89 16.92
N LEU A 102 2.24 -1.77 16.64
CA LEU A 102 2.69 -0.39 16.91
C LEU A 102 1.56 0.45 17.49
#